data_AF-A0A1Q6F056-F1
#
_entry.id   AF-A0A1Q6F056-F1
#
_cell.length_a   1.000
_cell.length_b   1.000
_cell.length_c   1.000
_cell.angle_alpha   90.00
_cell.angle_beta   90.00
_cell.angle_gamma   90.00
#
_symmetry.space_group_name_H-M   'P 1'
#
loop_
_entity.id
_entity.type
_entity.pdbx_description
1 polymer ?
#
loop_
_entity_poly.entity_id
_entity_poly.type
_entity_poly.pdbx_seq_one_letter_code
_entity_poly.pdbx_strand_id
1 'polypeptide(L)' 'MECEQLCLDAGVPGRIMPLPGSITAGCGLCWAMPFSGDALAAFRAATEGRITPADYHQLVL' A
#
# COMPACT_ATOMS: atom_id res chain seq x y z
N MET A 1 -10.91 5.59 3.81
CA MET A 1 -10.08 5.60 2.59
C MET A 1 -10.31 4.28 1.86
N GLU A 2 -10.56 4.30 0.54
CA GLU A 2 -10.99 3.08 -0.17
C GLU A 2 -9.96 1.94 -0.13
N CYS A 3 -8.68 2.25 -0.37
CA CYS A 3 -7.58 1.28 -0.31
C CYS A 3 -7.47 0.60 1.06
N GLU A 4 -7.68 1.35 2.13
CA GLU A 4 -7.61 0.84 3.50
C GLU A 4 -8.71 -0.18 3.76
N GLN A 5 -9.95 0.13 3.38
CA GLN A 5 -11.07 -0.78 3.56
C GLN A 5 -10.86 -2.09 2.79
N LEU A 6 -10.43 -1.98 1.53
CA LEU A 6 -10.09 -3.15 0.70
C LEU A 6 -9.06 -4.07 1.34
N CYS A 7 -7.97 -3.49 1.82
CA CYS A 7 -6.88 -4.23 2.42
C CYS A 7 -7.31 -4.88 3.74
N LEU A 8 -8.08 -4.18 4.58
CA LEU A 8 -8.59 -4.71 5.84
C LEU A 8 -9.57 -5.86 5.62
N ASP A 9 -10.53 -5.71 4.70
CA ASP A 9 -11.53 -6.75 4.39
C ASP A 9 -10.87 -8.02 3.82
N ALA A 10 -9.77 -7.86 3.08
CA ALA A 10 -8.98 -8.96 2.52
C ALA A 10 -7.89 -9.50 3.46
N GLY A 11 -7.74 -8.94 4.68
CA GLY A 11 -6.73 -9.36 5.65
C GLY A 11 -5.28 -9.07 5.22
N VAL A 12 -5.08 -8.09 4.32
CA VAL A 12 -3.75 -7.68 3.85
C VAL A 12 -3.00 -7.00 5.01
N PRO A 13 -1.78 -7.46 5.35
CA PRO A 13 -1.00 -6.84 6.41
C PRO A 13 -0.56 -5.43 5.98
N GLY A 14 -0.79 -4.45 6.84
CA GLY A 14 -0.33 -3.08 6.61
C GLY A 14 -1.25 -2.03 7.20
N ARG A 15 -1.00 -0.77 6.86
CA ARG A 15 -1.84 0.37 7.21
C ARG A 15 -1.60 1.54 6.26
N ILE A 16 -2.56 2.46 6.16
CA ILE A 16 -2.27 3.77 5.58
C ILE A 16 -1.33 4.53 6.53
N MET A 17 -0.33 5.20 5.96
CA MET A 17 0.50 6.17 6.67
C MET A 17 0.79 7.40 5.79
N PRO A 18 1.18 8.53 6.41
CA PRO A 18 1.73 9.66 5.67
C PRO A 18 2.95 9.22 4.86
N LEU A 19 3.06 9.74 3.64
CA LEU A 19 4.18 9.44 2.76
C LEU A 19 5.49 9.96 3.37
N PRO A 20 6.58 9.18 3.38
CA PRO A 20 7.90 9.65 3.79
C PRO A 20 8.36 10.82 2.91
N GLY A 21 9.04 11.81 3.50
CA GLY A 21 9.56 12.96 2.74
C GLY A 21 10.62 12.61 1.69
N SER A 22 11.16 11.38 1.71
CA SER A 22 12.06 10.85 0.68
C SER A 22 11.35 10.38 -0.59
N ILE A 23 10.01 10.34 -0.60
CA ILE A 23 9.17 9.87 -1.72
C ILE A 23 8.14 10.96 -2.04
N THR A 24 7.77 11.12 -3.31
CA THR A 24 6.72 12.07 -3.74
C THR A 24 5.51 11.32 -4.27
N ALA A 25 4.30 11.61 -3.76
CA ALA A 25 3.05 11.12 -4.31
C ALA A 25 2.00 12.24 -4.28
N GLY A 26 1.10 12.26 -5.28
CA GLY A 26 0.11 13.33 -5.41
C GLY A 26 -0.89 13.41 -4.26
N CYS A 27 -1.11 12.32 -3.51
CA CYS A 27 -2.06 12.25 -2.41
C CYS A 27 -1.41 12.36 -1.00
N GLY A 28 -0.08 12.36 -0.89
CA GLY A 28 0.63 12.42 0.40
C GLY A 28 0.43 11.22 1.33
N LEU A 29 -0.18 10.13 0.85
CA LEU A 29 -0.50 8.93 1.63
C LEU A 29 0.07 7.70 0.92
N CYS A 30 0.49 6.70 1.71
CA CYS A 30 0.88 5.40 1.18
C CYS A 30 0.32 4.26 2.04
N TRP A 31 0.19 3.08 1.43
CA TRP A 31 -0.02 1.84 2.15
C TRP A 31 1.35 1.24 2.51
N ALA A 32 1.61 1.08 3.80
CA ALA A 32 2.84 0.47 4.30
C ALA A 32 2.55 -0.95 4.77
N MET A 33 3.35 -1.89 4.25
CA MET A 33 3.23 -3.34 4.51
C MET A 33 4.63 -3.96 4.71
N PRO A 34 4.72 -5.17 5.30
CA PRO A 34 5.98 -5.89 5.39
C PRO A 34 6.64 -6.10 4.02
N PHE A 35 7.98 -6.09 3.98
CA PHE A 35 8.71 -6.43 2.76
C PHE A 35 8.69 -7.94 2.52
N SER A 36 7.63 -8.43 1.88
CA SER A 36 7.50 -9.83 1.44
C SER A 36 6.73 -9.94 0.13
N GLY A 37 7.03 -11.00 -0.64
CA GLY A 37 6.30 -11.31 -1.87
C GLY A 37 4.81 -11.58 -1.60
N ASP A 38 4.51 -12.26 -0.49
CA ASP A 38 3.13 -12.58 -0.09
C ASP A 38 2.32 -11.33 0.25
N ALA A 39 2.90 -10.38 0.98
CA ALA A 39 2.22 -9.12 1.32
C ALA A 39 1.93 -8.29 0.06
N LEU A 40 2.90 -8.22 -0.87
CA LEU A 40 2.72 -7.52 -2.14
C LEU A 40 1.66 -8.19 -3.02
N ALA A 41 1.65 -9.52 -3.08
CA ALA A 41 0.65 -10.27 -3.83
C ALA A 41 -0.77 -10.07 -3.24
N ALA A 42 -0.90 -10.15 -1.91
CA ALA A 42 -2.16 -9.91 -1.22
C ALA A 42 -2.69 -8.50 -1.44
N PHE A 43 -1.82 -7.48 -1.36
CA PHE A 43 -2.17 -6.09 -1.66
C PHE A 43 -2.69 -5.92 -3.09
N ARG A 44 -1.97 -6.48 -4.08
CA ARG A 44 -2.38 -6.41 -5.49
C ARG A 44 -3.74 -7.06 -5.73
N ALA A 45 -3.96 -8.25 -5.16
CA ALA A 45 -5.23 -8.95 -5.28
C ALA A 45 -6.39 -8.17 -4.63
N ALA A 46 -6.16 -7.57 -3.46
CA ALA A 46 -7.19 -6.79 -2.77
C ALA A 46 -7.55 -5.48 -3.49
N THR A 47 -6.64 -4.93 -4.28
CA THR A 47 -6.80 -3.61 -4.91
C THR A 47 -7.09 -3.65 -6.41
N GLU A 48 -7.04 -4.83 -7.02
CA GLU A 48 -7.20 -5.04 -8.46
C GLU A 48 -8.46 -4.37 -9.02
N GLY A 49 -8.28 -3.56 -10.08
CA GLY A 49 -9.36 -2.85 -10.76
C GLY A 49 -10.01 -1.71 -9.98
N ARG A 50 -9.60 -1.46 -8.72
CA ARG A 50 -10.18 -0.43 -7.85
C ARG A 50 -9.18 0.66 -7.49
N ILE A 51 -7.94 0.28 -7.20
CA ILE A 51 -6.87 1.23 -6.84
C ILE A 51 -5.68 1.00 -7.77
N THR A 52 -5.17 2.07 -8.37
CA THR A 52 -3.90 2.05 -9.12
C THR A 52 -2.83 2.74 -8.28
N PRO A 53 -1.87 1.99 -7.71
CA PRO A 53 -0.74 2.58 -7.01
C PRO A 53 0.12 3.39 -7.97
N ALA A 54 0.61 4.55 -7.53
CA ALA A 54 1.51 5.37 -8.33
C ALA A 54 2.87 4.68 -8.52
N ASP A 55 3.41 4.08 -7.45
CA ASP A 55 4.68 3.35 -7.46
C ASP A 55 4.79 2.43 -6.22
N TYR A 56 5.77 1.52 -6.22
CA TYR A 56 6.10 0.64 -5.11
C TYR A 56 7.55 0.88 -4.65
N HIS A 57 7.73 1.23 -3.38
CA HIS A 57 9.05 1.49 -2.81
C HIS A 57 9.32 0.57 -1.62
N GLN A 58 10.53 0.02 -1.57
CA GLN A 58 11.06 -0.61 -0.37
C GLN A 58 11.74 0.48 0.48
N LEU A 59 11.27 0.66 1.71
CA LEU A 59 11.94 1.53 2.67
C LEU A 59 13.10 0.76 3.29
N VAL A 60 14.33 1.18 2.99
CA VAL A 60 15.56 0.67 3.60
C VAL A 60 16.01 1.73 4.59
N LEU A 61 15.89 1.44 5.88
CA LEU A 61 16.43 2.28 6.96
C LEU A 61 17.86 1.87 7.28
#